data_AF-A0A398D7T8-F1
#
_entry.id   AF-A0A398D7T8-F1
#
_cell.length_a   1.000
_cell.length_b   1.000
_cell.length_c   1.000
_cell.angle_alpha   90.00
_cell.angle_beta   90.00
_cell.angle_gamma   90.00
#
_symmetry.space_group_name_H-M   'P 1'
#
loop_
_entity.id
_entity.type
_entity.pdbx_description
1 polymer ?
#
loop_
_entity_poly.entity_id
_entity_poly.type
_entity_poly.pdbx_seq_one_letter_code
_entity_poly.pdbx_strand_id
1 'polypeptide(L)'
;MMAAGIVALISAAAYMVAMKSYMGSLIGGTGGTSAAVGQAIQKLGLVLDLRGYVLLGLSVFMGIMVALSIAVILGAFAEDLKSVQFAIMPLIMIVLLPYLITMFIDINTASPVLKWLIYAIPFSHPFLAAQFIFAHNFTMVVAGIIYQFALFLVLATVAARIFSTDRILTMKLNTARRGLRAGGWTLQREGISWRIRRK
;
A
#
# COMPACT_ATOMS: atom_id res chain seq x y z
N MET A 1 -7.17 -11.29 -16.50
CA MET A 1 -6.01 -10.70 -15.79
C MET A 1 -5.01 -10.05 -16.75
N MET A 2 -4.67 -10.67 -17.90
CA MET A 2 -3.69 -10.09 -18.86
C MET A 2 -4.09 -8.71 -19.41
N ALA A 3 -5.37 -8.50 -19.78
CA ALA A 3 -5.85 -7.20 -20.28
C ALA A 3 -5.67 -6.06 -19.26
N ALA A 4 -5.98 -6.31 -17.98
CA ALA A 4 -5.82 -5.31 -16.92
C ALA A 4 -4.34 -4.96 -16.69
N GLY A 5 -3.45 -5.95 -16.76
CA GLY A 5 -2.00 -5.73 -16.68
C GLY A 5 -1.47 -4.87 -17.83
N ILE A 6 -1.92 -5.11 -19.06
CA ILE A 6 -1.53 -4.31 -20.23
C ILE A 6 -2.01 -2.86 -20.08
N VAL A 7 -3.26 -2.65 -19.66
CA VAL A 7 -3.81 -1.30 -19.44
C VAL A 7 -3.03 -0.56 -18.35
N ALA A 8 -2.68 -1.23 -17.25
CA ALA A 8 -1.87 -0.64 -16.18
C ALA A 8 -0.45 -0.26 -16.65
N LEU A 9 0.14 -1.06 -17.53
CA LEU A 9 1.48 -0.80 -18.08
C LEU A 9 1.45 0.41 -19.03
N ILE A 10 0.42 0.50 -19.87
CA ILE A 10 0.20 1.66 -20.76
C ILE A 10 -0.05 2.93 -19.95
N SER A 11 -0.88 2.89 -18.91
CA SER A 11 -1.15 4.06 -18.06
C SER A 11 0.09 4.51 -17.27
N ALA A 12 0.90 3.58 -16.78
CA ALA A 12 2.17 3.89 -16.13
C ALA A 12 3.15 4.57 -17.10
N ALA A 13 3.25 4.09 -18.36
CA ALA A 13 4.08 4.72 -19.38
C ALA A 13 3.59 6.14 -19.72
N ALA A 14 2.29 6.32 -19.92
CA ALA A 14 1.69 7.63 -20.16
C ALA A 14 1.97 8.60 -19.00
N TYR A 15 1.82 8.13 -17.76
CA TYR A 15 2.14 8.93 -16.56
C TYR A 15 3.61 9.32 -16.50
N MET A 16 4.54 8.40 -16.79
CA MET A 16 5.98 8.72 -16.82
C MET A 16 6.31 9.81 -17.83
N VAL A 17 5.74 9.74 -19.03
CA VAL A 17 5.94 10.77 -20.07
C VAL A 17 5.36 12.12 -19.61
N ALA A 18 4.14 12.13 -19.09
CA ALA A 18 3.50 13.36 -18.61
C ALA A 18 4.29 14.00 -17.45
N MET A 19 4.73 13.19 -16.48
CA MET A 19 5.49 13.64 -15.32
C MET A 19 6.86 14.18 -15.73
N LYS A 20 7.54 13.57 -16.72
CA LYS A 20 8.79 14.11 -17.28
C LYS A 20 8.58 15.50 -17.86
N SER A 21 7.54 15.71 -18.64
CA SER A 21 7.23 17.01 -19.24
C SER A 21 6.85 18.06 -18.18
N TYR A 22 6.03 17.67 -17.19
CA TYR A 22 5.63 18.53 -16.07
C TYR A 22 6.83 18.95 -15.22
N MET A 23 7.70 18.01 -14.86
CA MET A 23 8.92 18.31 -14.09
C MET A 23 9.89 19.17 -14.92
N GLY A 24 9.97 18.91 -16.22
CA GLY A 24 10.74 19.72 -17.17
C GLY A 24 10.24 21.16 -17.27
N SER A 25 8.93 21.40 -17.22
CA SER A 25 8.39 22.77 -17.23
C SER A 25 8.54 23.48 -15.88
N LEU A 26 8.50 22.75 -14.76
CA LEU A 26 8.75 23.31 -13.43
C LEU A 26 10.22 23.67 -13.19
N ILE A 27 11.16 22.82 -13.62
CA ILE A 27 12.60 22.99 -13.38
C ILE A 27 13.26 23.79 -14.53
N GLY A 28 12.74 23.64 -15.75
CA GLY A 28 13.23 24.29 -16.98
C GLY A 28 12.58 25.64 -17.31
N GLY A 29 11.75 26.18 -16.40
CA GLY A 29 11.18 27.53 -16.55
C GLY A 29 12.24 28.62 -16.44
N THR A 30 12.69 29.15 -17.59
CA THR A 30 13.33 30.47 -17.80
C THR A 30 14.45 30.87 -16.82
N GLY A 31 15.68 30.42 -17.08
CA GLY A 31 16.89 31.05 -16.54
C GLY A 31 18.10 30.12 -16.45
N GLY A 32 19.26 30.55 -16.97
CA GLY A 32 20.53 29.80 -16.93
C GLY A 32 21.03 29.43 -15.52
N THR A 33 20.38 29.94 -14.47
CA THR A 33 20.62 29.63 -13.06
C THR A 33 20.36 28.15 -12.72
N SER A 34 19.42 27.47 -13.40
CA SER A 34 19.09 26.07 -13.13
C SER A 34 20.22 25.10 -13.46
N ALA A 35 21.05 25.40 -14.46
CA ALA A 35 22.20 24.56 -14.84
C ALA A 35 23.37 24.68 -13.84
N ALA A 36 23.64 25.89 -13.34
CA ALA A 36 24.67 26.14 -12.32
C ALA A 36 24.30 25.52 -10.96
N VAL A 37 23.02 25.62 -10.58
CA VAL A 37 22.49 24.97 -9.36
C VAL A 37 22.52 23.45 -9.49
N GLY A 38 22.15 22.88 -10.65
CA GLY A 38 22.25 21.44 -10.89
C GLY A 38 23.68 20.90 -10.78
N GLN A 39 24.67 21.64 -11.29
CA GLN A 39 26.08 21.28 -11.16
C GLN A 39 26.60 21.43 -9.72
N ALA A 40 26.15 22.44 -8.97
CA ALA A 40 26.48 22.58 -7.55
C ALA A 40 25.90 21.43 -6.71
N ILE A 41 24.65 21.04 -6.95
CA ILE A 41 23.98 19.90 -6.29
C ILE A 41 24.70 18.57 -6.61
N GLN A 42 25.14 18.37 -7.85
CA GLN A 42 25.97 17.23 -8.23
C GLN A 42 27.30 17.21 -7.48
N LYS A 43 27.97 18.36 -7.32
CA LYS A 43 29.22 18.47 -6.56
C LYS A 43 29.04 18.23 -5.06
N LEU A 44 27.86 18.53 -4.52
CA LEU A 44 27.52 18.27 -3.11
C LEU A 44 27.18 16.79 -2.84
N GLY A 45 27.15 15.93 -3.86
CA GLY A 45 26.77 14.52 -3.71
C GLY A 45 25.28 14.32 -3.40
N LEU A 46 24.47 15.38 -3.48
CA LEU A 46 23.04 15.40 -3.20
C LEU A 46 22.21 14.88 -4.39
N VAL A 47 22.79 13.97 -5.16
CA VAL A 47 22.14 13.36 -6.32
C VAL A 47 21.94 11.89 -6.03
N LEU A 48 20.74 11.40 -6.34
CA LEU A 48 20.43 9.98 -6.30
C LEU A 48 21.30 9.25 -7.31
N ASP A 49 22.33 8.57 -6.81
CA ASP A 49 23.11 7.62 -7.59
C ASP A 49 22.23 6.44 -8.03
N LEU A 50 22.68 5.67 -9.02
CA LEU A 50 21.98 4.49 -9.54
C LEU A 50 21.58 3.53 -8.41
N ARG A 51 22.48 3.31 -7.45
CA ARG A 51 22.19 2.50 -6.25
C ARG A 51 21.08 3.09 -5.39
N GLY A 52 21.05 4.42 -5.23
CA GLY A 52 20.01 5.12 -4.51
C GLY A 52 18.64 4.95 -5.18
N TYR A 53 18.58 5.08 -6.51
CA TYR A 53 17.35 4.83 -7.26
C TYR A 53 16.82 3.40 -7.10
N VAL A 54 17.71 2.40 -7.15
CA VAL A 54 17.32 0.99 -6.96
C VAL A 54 16.78 0.76 -5.55
N LEU A 55 17.45 1.27 -4.52
CA LEU A 55 17.02 1.13 -3.13
C LEU A 55 15.70 1.86 -2.85
N LEU A 56 15.53 3.07 -3.39
CA LEU A 56 14.29 3.83 -3.30
C LEU A 56 13.14 3.07 -3.96
N GLY A 57 13.36 2.58 -5.19
CA GLY A 57 12.39 1.79 -5.93
C GLY A 57 11.98 0.52 -5.18
N LEU A 58 12.96 -0.19 -4.61
CA LEU A 58 12.70 -1.41 -3.83
C LEU A 58 11.90 -1.13 -2.55
N SER A 59 12.20 -0.03 -1.85
CA SER A 59 11.45 0.36 -0.65
C SER A 59 10.00 0.74 -0.97
N VAL A 60 9.78 1.53 -2.03
CA VAL A 60 8.42 1.88 -2.49
C VAL A 60 7.67 0.62 -2.93
N PHE A 61 8.34 -0.27 -3.68
CA PHE A 61 7.76 -1.54 -4.11
C PHE A 61 7.30 -2.41 -2.92
N MET A 62 8.14 -2.54 -1.89
CA MET A 62 7.76 -3.26 -0.67
C MET A 62 6.59 -2.60 0.06
N GLY A 63 6.56 -1.26 0.10
CA GLY A 63 5.41 -0.51 0.63
C GLY A 63 4.11 -0.83 -0.12
N ILE A 64 4.15 -0.91 -1.45
CA ILE A 64 3.00 -1.28 -2.28
C ILE A 64 2.57 -2.73 -2.01
N MET A 65 3.51 -3.67 -1.84
CA MET A 65 3.21 -5.07 -1.50
C MET A 65 2.49 -5.21 -0.16
N VAL A 66 2.91 -4.44 0.85
CA VAL A 66 2.22 -4.37 2.15
C VAL A 66 0.82 -3.79 1.97
N ALA A 67 0.67 -2.67 1.26
CA ALA A 67 -0.64 -2.07 0.99
C ALA A 67 -1.59 -3.03 0.27
N LEU A 68 -1.09 -3.75 -0.75
CA LEU A 68 -1.86 -4.75 -1.49
C LEU A 68 -2.32 -5.88 -0.58
N SER A 69 -1.46 -6.37 0.32
CA SER A 69 -1.83 -7.43 1.25
C SER A 69 -2.94 -6.98 2.20
N ILE A 70 -2.86 -5.76 2.73
CA ILE A 70 -3.94 -5.20 3.56
C ILE A 70 -5.22 -5.01 2.74
N ALA A 71 -5.12 -4.49 1.52
CA ALA A 71 -6.27 -4.30 0.64
C ALA A 71 -6.97 -5.63 0.30
N VAL A 72 -6.19 -6.70 0.08
CA VAL A 72 -6.72 -8.05 -0.15
C VAL A 72 -7.46 -8.57 1.07
N ILE A 73 -6.91 -8.37 2.28
CA ILE A 73 -7.57 -8.75 3.54
C ILE A 73 -8.89 -8.00 3.70
N LEU A 74 -8.87 -6.67 3.54
CA LEU A 74 -10.08 -5.83 3.68
C LEU A 74 -11.12 -6.15 2.60
N GLY A 75 -10.68 -6.39 1.36
CA GLY A 75 -11.54 -6.78 0.26
C GLY A 75 -12.21 -8.13 0.45
N ALA A 76 -11.58 -9.07 1.16
CA ALA A 76 -12.19 -10.36 1.47
C ALA A 76 -13.41 -10.25 2.43
N PHE A 77 -13.49 -9.17 3.23
CA PHE A 77 -14.61 -8.90 4.13
C PHE A 77 -15.69 -8.01 3.52
N ALA A 78 -15.46 -7.45 2.34
CA ALA A 78 -16.41 -6.59 1.66
C ALA A 78 -17.51 -7.43 0.97
N GLU A 79 -18.77 -7.09 1.20
CA GLU A 79 -19.91 -7.83 0.63
C GLU A 79 -20.24 -7.36 -0.80
N ASP A 80 -20.04 -6.07 -1.08
CA ASP A 80 -20.35 -5.41 -2.35
C ASP A 80 -19.24 -4.45 -2.81
N LEU A 81 -19.18 -4.15 -4.12
CA LEU A 81 -18.17 -3.25 -4.71
C LEU A 81 -18.11 -1.86 -4.05
N LYS A 82 -19.26 -1.31 -3.65
CA LYS A 82 -19.32 -0.02 -2.93
C LYS A 82 -18.73 -0.13 -1.52
N SER A 83 -18.91 -1.28 -0.86
CA SER A 83 -18.33 -1.53 0.46
C SER A 83 -16.79 -1.67 0.41
N VAL A 84 -16.24 -2.22 -0.69
CA VAL A 84 -14.78 -2.26 -0.92
C VAL A 84 -14.19 -0.85 -0.95
N GLN A 85 -14.85 0.09 -1.65
CA GLN A 85 -14.37 1.48 -1.74
C GLN A 85 -14.31 2.16 -0.36
N PHE A 86 -15.30 1.92 0.50
CA PHE A 86 -15.27 2.40 1.88
C PHE A 86 -14.24 1.67 2.74
N ALA A 87 -14.05 0.36 2.53
CA ALA A 87 -13.04 -0.43 3.23
C ALA A 87 -11.60 -0.01 2.90
N ILE A 88 -11.36 0.62 1.73
CA ILE A 88 -10.05 1.17 1.35
C ILE A 88 -9.76 2.52 2.05
N MET A 89 -10.78 3.28 2.47
CA MET A 89 -10.55 4.60 3.10
C MET A 89 -9.66 4.54 4.37
N PRO A 90 -9.84 3.58 5.29
CA PRO A 90 -8.92 3.39 6.42
C PRO A 90 -7.47 3.13 6.00
N LEU A 91 -7.26 2.37 4.92
CA LEU A 91 -5.91 2.11 4.39
C LEU A 91 -5.25 3.41 3.95
N ILE A 92 -5.99 4.27 3.26
CA ILE A 92 -5.48 5.60 2.85
C ILE A 92 -5.06 6.42 4.08
N MET A 93 -5.85 6.39 5.16
CA MET A 93 -5.51 7.13 6.39
C MET A 93 -4.21 6.61 7.04
N ILE A 94 -4.00 5.29 7.05
CA ILE A 94 -2.77 4.68 7.57
C ILE A 94 -1.54 5.05 6.74
N VAL A 95 -1.69 5.26 5.43
CA VAL A 95 -0.61 5.72 4.54
C VAL A 95 -0.40 7.23 4.65
N LEU A 96 -1.47 8.00 4.82
CA LEU A 96 -1.42 9.45 4.90
C LEU A 96 -0.72 9.94 6.17
N LEU A 97 -0.96 9.29 7.30
CA LEU A 97 -0.37 9.68 8.58
C LEU A 97 1.18 9.72 8.54
N PRO A 98 1.90 8.66 8.12
CA PRO A 98 3.36 8.70 8.01
C PRO A 98 3.84 9.67 6.93
N TYR A 99 3.09 9.86 5.84
CA TYR A 99 3.42 10.89 4.86
C TYR A 99 3.48 12.28 5.50
N LEU A 100 2.44 12.66 6.26
CA LEU A 100 2.40 13.95 6.95
C LEU A 100 3.51 14.05 8.00
N ILE A 101 3.69 13.02 8.83
CA ILE A 101 4.70 13.04 9.90
C ILE A 101 6.11 13.21 9.33
N THR A 102 6.46 12.44 8.29
CA THR A 102 7.81 12.48 7.68
C THR A 102 8.08 13.76 6.90
N MET A 103 7.03 14.51 6.55
CA MET A 103 7.15 15.83 5.93
C MET A 103 7.50 16.94 6.95
N PHE A 104 6.96 16.86 8.18
CA PHE A 104 7.16 17.90 9.20
C PHE A 104 8.27 17.58 10.21
N ILE A 105 8.66 16.32 10.36
CA ILE A 105 9.64 15.88 11.35
C ILE A 105 10.85 15.28 10.65
N ASP A 106 12.02 15.84 10.91
CA ASP A 106 13.29 15.21 10.59
C ASP A 106 13.61 14.11 11.61
N ILE A 107 13.70 12.88 11.13
CA ILE A 107 13.93 11.68 11.93
C ILE A 107 15.31 11.66 12.61
N ASN A 108 16.26 12.47 12.11
CA ASN A 108 17.61 12.54 12.64
C ASN A 108 17.68 13.42 13.90
N THR A 109 16.78 14.39 14.03
CA THR A 109 16.72 15.34 15.16
C THR A 109 15.58 15.06 16.13
N ALA A 110 14.67 14.14 15.78
CA ALA A 110 13.55 13.73 16.62
C ALA A 110 13.98 13.01 17.92
N SER A 111 13.13 13.10 18.95
CA SER A 111 13.35 12.37 20.21
C SER A 111 13.38 10.85 20.00
N PRO A 112 14.15 10.09 20.80
CA PRO A 112 14.27 8.65 20.62
C PRO A 112 12.93 7.91 20.64
N VAL A 113 12.01 8.34 21.51
CA VAL A 113 10.68 7.76 21.64
C VAL A 113 9.86 7.97 20.36
N LEU A 114 9.85 9.20 19.83
CA LEU A 114 9.10 9.52 18.61
C LEU A 114 9.66 8.78 17.39
N LYS A 115 10.98 8.64 17.32
CA LYS A 115 11.68 7.91 16.26
C LYS A 115 11.22 6.44 16.19
N TRP A 116 11.15 5.75 17.33
CA TRP A 116 10.66 4.37 17.38
C TRP A 116 9.19 4.24 16.99
N LEU A 117 8.34 5.18 17.41
CA LEU A 117 6.92 5.18 17.01
C LEU A 117 6.76 5.34 15.50
N ILE A 118 7.54 6.21 14.86
CA ILE A 118 7.47 6.42 13.41
C ILE A 118 7.96 5.18 12.66
N TYR A 119 9.07 4.56 13.10
CA TYR A 119 9.58 3.33 12.48
C TYR A 119 8.66 2.12 12.67
N ALA A 120 7.81 2.09 13.69
CA ALA A 120 6.81 1.04 13.83
C ALA A 120 5.78 1.05 12.67
N ILE A 121 5.51 2.22 12.07
CA ILE A 121 4.57 2.36 10.97
C ILE A 121 5.23 1.89 9.67
N PRO A 122 4.73 0.84 9.00
CA PRO A 122 5.42 0.25 7.84
C PRO A 122 5.53 1.17 6.62
N PHE A 123 4.60 2.12 6.50
CA PHE A 123 4.60 3.11 5.43
C PHE A 123 5.54 4.29 5.70
N SER A 124 6.17 4.41 6.87
CA SER A 124 7.17 5.47 7.11
C SER A 124 8.49 5.20 6.37
N HIS A 125 8.89 3.93 6.25
CA HIS A 125 10.16 3.55 5.63
C HIS A 125 10.33 4.01 4.16
N PRO A 126 9.33 3.88 3.27
CA PRO A 126 9.44 4.39 1.89
C PRO A 126 9.54 5.91 1.82
N PHE A 127 8.85 6.63 2.69
CA PHE A 127 8.91 8.09 2.71
C PHE A 127 10.26 8.59 3.26
N LEU A 128 10.84 7.88 4.23
CA LEU A 128 12.16 8.20 4.79
C LEU A 128 13.32 7.71 3.93
N ALA A 129 13.10 6.77 3.00
CA ALA A 129 14.16 6.18 2.18
C ALA A 129 14.95 7.24 1.41
N ALA A 130 14.27 8.21 0.80
CA ALA A 130 14.93 9.31 0.10
C ALA A 130 15.85 10.12 1.03
N GLN A 131 15.37 10.46 2.24
CA GLN A 131 16.15 11.21 3.23
C GLN A 131 17.41 10.44 3.66
N PHE A 132 17.29 9.14 3.92
CA PHE A 132 18.45 8.31 4.28
C PHE A 132 19.44 8.10 3.14
N ILE A 133 18.98 8.02 1.89
CA ILE A 133 19.85 7.93 0.72
C ILE A 133 20.68 9.20 0.58
N PHE A 134 20.06 10.38 0.70
CA PHE A 134 20.78 11.65 0.67
C PHE A 134 21.73 11.82 1.86
N ALA A 135 21.38 11.27 3.03
CA ALA A 135 22.26 11.22 4.19
C ALA A 135 23.35 10.11 4.10
N HIS A 136 23.48 9.42 2.96
CA HIS A 136 24.37 8.27 2.75
C HIS A 136 24.20 7.11 3.75
N ASN A 137 23.06 7.02 4.42
CA ASN A 137 22.74 5.98 5.39
C ASN A 137 21.92 4.85 4.75
N PHE A 138 22.59 4.04 3.93
CA PHE A 138 21.95 2.93 3.23
C PHE A 138 21.49 1.80 4.16
N THR A 139 22.12 1.66 5.33
CA THR A 139 21.78 0.61 6.30
C THR A 139 20.35 0.75 6.80
N MET A 140 19.90 1.98 7.10
CA MET A 140 18.51 2.22 7.53
C MET A 140 17.49 1.94 6.43
N VAL A 141 17.85 2.19 5.16
CA VAL A 141 16.98 1.88 4.01
C VAL A 141 16.81 0.38 3.86
N VAL A 142 17.90 -0.39 3.93
CA VAL A 142 17.86 -1.86 3.83
C VAL A 142 17.12 -2.47 5.01
N ALA A 143 17.33 -1.97 6.23
CA ALA A 143 16.58 -2.41 7.41
C ALA A 143 15.08 -2.17 7.25
N GLY A 144 14.68 -1.00 6.71
CA GLY A 144 13.30 -0.71 6.37
C GLY A 144 12.71 -1.67 5.34
N ILE A 145 13.45 -1.97 4.27
CA ILE A 145 13.04 -2.94 3.25
C ILE A 145 12.81 -4.33 3.86
N ILE A 146 13.73 -4.80 4.71
CA ILE A 146 13.61 -6.09 5.40
C ILE A 146 12.38 -6.10 6.32
N TYR A 147 12.15 -5.03 7.08
CA TYR A 147 10.98 -4.90 7.94
C TYR A 147 9.68 -4.98 7.14
N GLN A 148 9.59 -4.24 6.03
CA GLN A 148 8.41 -4.26 5.16
C GLN A 148 8.20 -5.62 4.51
N PHE A 149 9.27 -6.28 4.08
CA PHE A 149 9.20 -7.63 3.51
C PHE A 149 8.72 -8.66 4.53
N ALA A 150 9.23 -8.62 5.76
CA ALA A 150 8.78 -9.48 6.84
C ALA A 150 7.29 -9.27 7.14
N LEU A 151 6.85 -8.01 7.24
CA LEU A 151 5.44 -7.69 7.46
C LEU A 151 4.56 -8.14 6.29
N PHE A 152 5.03 -7.96 5.05
CA PHE A 152 4.35 -8.47 3.87
C PHE A 152 4.16 -9.99 3.95
N LEU A 153 5.19 -10.76 4.30
CA LEU A 153 5.06 -12.21 4.44
C LEU A 153 4.03 -12.61 5.50
N VAL A 154 4.00 -11.91 6.63
CA VAL A 154 3.00 -12.12 7.69
C VAL A 154 1.59 -11.85 7.15
N LEU A 155 1.36 -10.68 6.54
CA LEU A 155 0.05 -10.30 6.01
C LEU A 155 -0.39 -11.19 4.84
N ALA A 156 0.52 -11.55 3.94
CA ALA A 156 0.25 -12.45 2.83
C ALA A 156 -0.14 -13.85 3.34
N THR A 157 0.53 -14.34 4.40
CA THR A 157 0.16 -15.62 5.04
C THR A 157 -1.21 -15.55 5.70
N VAL A 158 -1.55 -14.42 6.35
CA VAL A 158 -2.88 -14.19 6.92
C VAL A 158 -3.93 -14.15 5.81
N ALA A 159 -3.69 -13.41 4.73
CA ALA A 159 -4.57 -13.35 3.57
C ALA A 159 -4.79 -14.75 2.98
N ALA A 160 -3.72 -15.51 2.73
CA ALA A 160 -3.80 -16.87 2.23
C ALA A 160 -4.64 -17.78 3.14
N ARG A 161 -4.48 -17.68 4.46
CA ARG A 161 -5.29 -18.44 5.42
C ARG A 161 -6.77 -18.05 5.43
N ILE A 162 -7.09 -16.77 5.23
CA ILE A 162 -8.47 -16.29 5.11
C ILE A 162 -9.15 -16.95 3.89
N PHE A 163 -8.45 -17.05 2.76
CA PHE A 163 -8.97 -17.69 1.55
C PHE A 163 -8.98 -19.22 1.61
N SER A 164 -7.99 -19.85 2.25
CA SER A 164 -7.89 -21.31 2.34
C SER A 164 -8.88 -21.94 3.32
N THR A 165 -9.34 -21.16 4.29
CA THR A 165 -10.39 -21.62 5.18
C THR A 165 -11.71 -21.43 4.45
N ASP A 166 -12.49 -22.50 4.22
CA ASP A 166 -13.88 -22.49 3.69
C ASP A 166 -14.88 -21.65 4.53
N ARG A 167 -14.39 -20.77 5.41
CA ARG A 167 -15.12 -19.83 6.24
C ARG A 167 -15.92 -18.81 5.45
N ILE A 168 -15.47 -18.40 4.26
CA ILE A 168 -16.25 -17.48 3.41
C ILE A 168 -17.59 -18.13 3.00
N LEU A 169 -17.58 -19.43 2.66
CA LEU A 169 -18.78 -20.16 2.24
C LEU A 169 -19.69 -20.50 3.44
N THR A 170 -19.12 -20.85 4.60
CA THR A 170 -19.90 -21.20 5.79
C THR A 170 -20.46 -19.98 6.54
N MET A 171 -19.79 -18.83 6.55
CA MET A 171 -20.33 -17.59 7.13
C MET A 171 -21.52 -17.05 6.32
N LYS A 172 -21.43 -17.03 4.98
CA LYS A 172 -22.54 -16.60 4.12
C LYS A 172 -23.80 -17.47 4.31
N LEU A 173 -23.63 -18.79 4.44
CA LEU A 173 -24.74 -19.72 4.68
C LEU A 173 -25.36 -19.59 6.07
N ASN A 174 -24.57 -19.28 7.12
CA ASN A 174 -25.08 -19.15 8.48
C ASN A 174 -25.86 -17.84 8.69
N THR A 175 -25.40 -16.73 8.08
CA THR A 175 -26.13 -15.44 8.11
C THR A 175 -27.46 -15.53 7.35
N ALA A 176 -27.47 -16.19 6.17
CA ALA A 176 -28.71 -16.44 5.43
C ALA A 176 -29.71 -17.32 6.21
N ARG A 177 -29.24 -18.40 6.86
CA ARG A 177 -30.09 -19.24 7.72
C ARG A 177 -30.61 -18.51 8.97
N ARG A 178 -29.83 -17.60 9.55
CA ARG A 178 -30.26 -16.76 10.67
C ARG A 178 -31.34 -15.75 10.26
N GLY A 179 -31.21 -15.11 9.09
CA GLY A 179 -32.25 -14.24 8.54
C GLY A 179 -33.58 -14.96 8.30
N LEU A 180 -33.53 -16.18 7.75
CA LEU A 180 -34.72 -17.01 7.54
C LEU A 180 -35.39 -17.39 8.87
N ARG A 181 -34.62 -17.81 9.88
CA ARG A 181 -35.15 -18.13 11.22
C ARG A 181 -35.77 -16.92 11.93
N ALA A 182 -35.19 -15.72 11.79
CA ALA A 182 -35.74 -14.50 12.35
C ALA A 182 -37.06 -14.08 11.67
N GLY A 183 -37.24 -14.39 10.38
CA GLY A 183 -38.48 -14.15 9.65
C GLY A 183 -39.55 -15.26 9.79
N GLY A 184 -39.35 -16.26 10.66
CA GLY A 184 -40.26 -17.39 10.81
C GLY A 184 -40.20 -18.42 9.67
N TRP A 185 -39.18 -18.37 8.82
CA TRP A 185 -39.00 -19.31 7.71
C TRP A 185 -38.00 -20.41 8.10
N THR A 186 -38.31 -21.65 7.73
CA THR A 186 -37.40 -22.79 7.94
C THR A 186 -37.11 -23.47 6.61
N LEU A 187 -35.85 -23.86 6.43
CA LEU A 187 -35.41 -24.69 5.30
C LEU A 187 -35.66 -26.15 5.69
N GLN A 188 -36.68 -26.76 5.10
CA GLN A 188 -37.01 -28.16 5.34
C GLN A 188 -36.55 -28.98 4.13
N ARG A 189 -35.80 -30.06 4.40
CA ARG A 189 -35.29 -30.96 3.35
C ARG A 189 -36.42 -31.93 2.99
N GLU A 190 -37.01 -31.80 1.81
CA GLU A 190 -37.96 -32.76 1.25
C GLU A 190 -37.26 -33.54 0.13
N GLY A 191 -36.79 -34.75 0.47
CA GLY A 191 -36.04 -35.60 -0.47
C GLY A 191 -34.71 -34.98 -0.91
N ILE A 192 -34.53 -34.78 -2.21
CA ILE A 192 -33.29 -34.29 -2.84
C ILE A 192 -33.28 -32.75 -2.97
N SER A 193 -34.42 -32.08 -2.70
CA SER A 193 -34.62 -30.65 -2.92
C SER A 193 -34.76 -29.86 -1.60
N TRP A 194 -34.25 -28.62 -1.60
CA TRP A 194 -34.43 -27.67 -0.51
C TRP A 194 -35.60 -26.73 -0.81
N ARG A 195 -36.66 -26.76 0.01
CA ARG A 195 -37.79 -25.81 -0.07
C ARG A 195 -37.81 -24.90 1.16
N ILE A 196 -38.04 -23.61 0.92
CA ILE A 196 -38.25 -22.60 1.96
C ILE A 196 -39.73 -22.66 2.37
N ARG A 197 -40.02 -22.89 3.65
CA ARG A 197 -41.39 -22.97 4.18
C ARG A 197 -41.58 -22.00 5.34
N ARG A 198 -42.68 -21.24 5.35
CA ARG A 198 -43.07 -20.37 6.47
C ARG A 198 -43.62 -21.26 7.59
N LYS A 199 -43.23 -21.00 8.84
CA LYS A 199 -43.94 -21.55 10.00
C LYS A 199 -45.38 -21.03 10.03
#